data_AF-A0A4Q4Y793-F1
#
_entry.id   AF-A0A4Q4Y793-F1
#
_cell.length_a   1.000
_cell.length_b   1.000
_cell.length_c   1.000
_cell.angle_alpha   90.00
_cell.angle_beta   90.00
_cell.angle_gamma   90.00
#
_symmetry.space_group_name_H-M   'P 1'
#
loop_
_entity.id
_entity.type
_entity.pdbx_description
1 polymer ?
#
loop_
_entity_poly.entity_id
_entity_poly.type
_entity_poly.pdbx_seq_one_letter_code
_entity_poly.pdbx_strand_id
1 'polypeptide(L)'
;MRANNMFHTATPLMRPGDDYTKIRDKELKKRSARREEKLREREREKFLKDWKVPGVSPDSPEGQAIIEARLEKWAEKRARDFYRRAEQKALRQAEEKLAREKRKKNKKEPTEHDLLLKEAKEEASEGGWEALEEAMRQSKR
;
A
#
# COMPACT_ATOMS: atom_id res chain seq x y z
N MET A 1 -13.06 4.35 -36.85
CA MET A 1 -12.12 5.13 -36.00
C MET A 1 -11.88 4.32 -34.72
N ARG A 2 -10.69 3.74 -34.56
CA ARG A 2 -10.36 2.90 -33.37
C ARG A 2 -9.75 3.80 -32.29
N ALA A 3 -10.40 3.86 -31.13
CA ALA A 3 -9.85 4.51 -29.95
C ALA A 3 -8.64 3.70 -29.45
N ASN A 4 -7.45 4.28 -29.57
CA ASN A 4 -6.25 3.77 -28.93
C ASN A 4 -6.41 3.98 -27.42
N ASN A 5 -6.77 2.92 -26.70
CA ASN A 5 -6.62 2.82 -25.25
C ASN A 5 -5.12 2.86 -24.93
N MET A 6 -4.58 4.08 -24.81
CA MET A 6 -3.30 4.33 -24.17
C MET A 6 -3.47 4.05 -22.68
N PHE A 7 -3.30 2.78 -22.28
CA PHE A 7 -2.98 2.46 -20.91
C PHE A 7 -1.64 3.12 -20.62
N HIS A 8 -1.68 4.30 -20.01
CA HIS A 8 -0.51 4.96 -19.45
C HIS A 8 0.18 3.97 -18.50
N THR A 9 1.31 3.41 -18.94
CA THR A 9 2.30 2.85 -18.04
C THR A 9 2.91 4.03 -17.29
N ALA A 10 2.18 4.52 -16.29
CA ALA A 10 2.70 5.45 -15.31
C ALA A 10 3.78 4.71 -14.53
N THR A 11 5.01 4.79 -15.03
CA THR A 11 6.21 4.56 -14.23
C THR A 11 6.05 5.42 -12.98
N PRO A 12 6.03 4.87 -11.75
CA PRO A 12 5.92 5.71 -10.57
C PRO A 12 7.18 6.56 -10.52
N LEU A 13 7.03 7.85 -10.79
CA LEU A 13 8.12 8.83 -10.84
C LEU A 13 8.75 9.10 -9.44
N MET A 14 8.23 8.47 -8.39
CA MET A 14 8.76 8.63 -7.04
C MET A 14 9.76 7.53 -6.73
N ARG A 15 10.97 7.94 -6.29
CA ARG A 15 11.84 7.05 -5.52
C ARG A 15 10.99 6.36 -4.44
N PRO A 16 11.07 5.04 -4.27
CA PRO A 16 10.28 4.37 -3.27
C PRO A 16 10.69 4.90 -1.89
N GLY A 17 9.84 5.74 -1.30
CA GLY A 17 10.09 6.30 0.03
C GLY A 17 10.11 5.21 1.10
N ASP A 18 10.59 5.53 2.29
CA ASP A 18 10.71 4.61 3.43
C ASP A 18 9.41 3.84 3.76
N ASP A 19 8.26 4.42 3.41
CA ASP A 19 6.98 3.76 3.60
C ASP A 19 6.73 2.62 2.60
N TYR A 20 7.14 2.78 1.33
CA TYR A 20 7.04 1.70 0.35
C TYR A 20 7.90 0.51 0.77
N THR A 21 9.14 0.75 1.18
CA THR A 21 10.08 -0.33 1.56
C THR A 21 9.55 -1.09 2.77
N LYS A 22 9.07 -0.37 3.81
CA LYS A 22 8.41 -0.98 4.98
C LYS A 22 7.18 -1.80 4.62
N ILE A 23 6.34 -1.34 3.68
CA ILE A 23 5.14 -2.09 3.27
C ILE A 23 5.53 -3.32 2.44
N ARG A 24 6.47 -3.17 1.50
CA ARG A 24 6.99 -4.27 0.69
C ARG A 24 7.54 -5.38 1.59
N ASP A 25 8.38 -5.05 2.56
CA ASP A 25 8.96 -6.04 3.47
C ASP A 25 7.90 -6.77 4.30
N LYS A 26 6.85 -6.06 4.75
CA LYS A 26 5.71 -6.65 5.44
C LYS A 26 4.91 -7.60 4.54
N GLU A 27 4.70 -7.27 3.28
CA GLU A 27 4.03 -8.17 2.33
C GLU A 27 4.92 -9.37 2.00
N LEU A 28 6.23 -9.19 1.83
CA LEU A 28 7.18 -10.29 1.58
C LEU A 28 7.23 -11.30 2.74
N LYS A 29 7.17 -10.82 3.99
CA LYS A 29 7.10 -11.68 5.19
C LYS A 29 5.85 -12.56 5.25
N LYS A 30 4.82 -12.29 4.44
CA LYS A 30 3.61 -13.15 4.37
C LYS A 30 3.84 -14.43 3.57
N ARG A 31 4.94 -14.52 2.82
CA ARG A 31 5.38 -15.76 2.19
C ARG A 31 5.99 -16.63 3.28
N SER A 32 5.31 -17.71 3.65
CA SER A 32 5.85 -18.70 4.58
C SER A 32 6.12 -20.01 3.86
N ALA A 33 7.28 -20.61 4.14
CA ALA A 33 7.68 -21.89 3.55
C ALA A 33 6.62 -22.97 3.75
N ARG A 34 6.09 -23.08 4.98
CA ARG A 34 5.00 -24.00 5.35
C ARG A 34 3.74 -23.84 4.49
N ARG A 35 3.40 -22.60 4.08
CA ARG A 35 2.23 -22.35 3.25
C ARG A 35 2.50 -22.71 1.80
N GLU A 36 3.69 -22.38 1.30
CA GLU A 36 4.10 -22.71 -0.07
C GLU A 36 4.22 -24.23 -0.27
N GLU A 37 4.71 -24.97 0.73
CA GLU A 37 4.75 -26.43 0.74
C GLU A 37 3.34 -27.04 0.65
N LYS A 38 2.40 -26.62 1.51
CA LYS A 38 1.00 -27.06 1.43
C LYS A 38 0.35 -26.76 0.09
N LEU A 39 0.71 -25.65 -0.54
CA LEU A 39 0.18 -25.30 -1.86
C LEU A 39 0.82 -26.15 -2.96
N ARG A 40 2.11 -26.48 -2.83
CA ARG A 40 2.82 -27.38 -3.72
C ARG A 40 2.25 -28.80 -3.65
N GLU A 41 1.95 -29.30 -2.45
CA GLU A 41 1.26 -30.59 -2.25
C GLU A 41 -0.11 -30.60 -2.93
N ARG A 42 -0.94 -29.57 -2.72
CA ARG A 42 -2.25 -29.45 -3.38
C ARG A 42 -2.14 -29.39 -4.91
N GLU A 43 -1.12 -28.71 -5.43
CA GLU A 43 -0.88 -28.69 -6.88
C GLU A 43 -0.44 -30.07 -7.38
N ARG A 44 0.37 -30.80 -6.61
CA ARG A 44 0.76 -32.18 -6.91
C ARG A 44 -0.47 -33.09 -6.97
N GLU A 45 -1.31 -33.06 -5.94
CA GLU A 45 -2.56 -33.83 -5.88
C GLU A 45 -3.47 -33.52 -7.06
N LYS A 46 -3.63 -32.23 -7.38
CA LYS A 46 -4.44 -31.79 -8.53
C LYS A 46 -3.88 -32.32 -9.85
N PHE A 47 -2.56 -32.25 -10.02
CA PHE A 47 -1.91 -32.74 -11.22
C PHE A 47 -2.00 -34.27 -11.36
N LEU A 48 -1.85 -35.00 -10.27
CA LEU A 48 -2.02 -36.46 -10.24
C LEU A 48 -3.47 -36.86 -10.55
N LYS A 49 -4.45 -36.11 -10.04
CA LYS A 49 -5.87 -36.33 -10.34
C LYS A 49 -6.18 -36.15 -11.83
N ASP A 50 -5.53 -35.16 -12.46
CA ASP A 50 -5.69 -34.85 -13.88
C ASP A 50 -4.58 -35.47 -14.75
N TRP A 51 -3.94 -36.56 -14.29
CA TRP A 51 -2.83 -37.19 -15.02
C TRP A 51 -3.27 -37.70 -16.39
N LYS A 52 -2.57 -37.26 -17.43
CA LYS A 52 -2.90 -37.54 -18.84
C LYS A 52 -1.69 -37.94 -19.69
N VAL A 53 -0.59 -38.35 -19.06
CA VAL A 53 0.60 -38.77 -19.81
C VAL A 53 0.41 -40.23 -20.26
N PRO A 54 0.29 -40.51 -21.58
CA PRO A 54 0.05 -41.86 -22.07
C PRO A 54 1.28 -42.73 -21.84
N GLY A 55 1.09 -43.98 -21.39
CA GLY A 55 2.17 -44.95 -21.25
C GLY A 55 3.14 -44.71 -20.10
N VAL A 56 2.99 -43.61 -19.35
CA VAL A 56 3.84 -43.27 -18.20
C VAL A 56 3.02 -43.34 -16.92
N SER A 57 3.41 -44.21 -16.00
CA SER A 57 2.83 -44.25 -14.66
C SER A 57 3.34 -43.07 -13.83
N PRO A 58 2.50 -42.38 -13.04
CA PRO A 58 2.96 -41.34 -12.11
C PRO A 58 4.04 -41.82 -11.14
N ASP A 59 4.02 -43.10 -10.77
CA ASP A 59 4.95 -43.70 -9.81
C ASP A 59 6.27 -44.16 -10.46
N SER A 60 6.36 -44.14 -11.78
CA SER A 60 7.61 -44.43 -12.48
C SER A 60 8.63 -43.30 -12.29
N PRO A 61 9.94 -43.57 -12.43
CA PRO A 61 10.96 -42.51 -12.39
C PRO A 61 10.70 -41.38 -13.41
N GLU A 62 10.23 -41.74 -14.60
CA GLU A 62 9.85 -40.79 -15.65
C GLU A 62 8.62 -39.97 -15.23
N GLY A 63 7.62 -40.61 -14.62
CA GLY A 63 6.44 -39.95 -14.06
C GLY A 63 6.79 -38.93 -12.97
N GLN A 64 7.64 -39.31 -12.01
CA GLN A 64 8.10 -38.42 -10.94
C GLN A 64 8.88 -37.22 -11.51
N ALA A 65 9.75 -37.43 -12.50
CA ALA A 65 10.48 -36.33 -13.16
C ALA A 65 9.52 -35.32 -13.81
N ILE A 66 8.45 -35.79 -14.46
CA ILE A 66 7.42 -34.92 -15.07
C ILE A 66 6.68 -34.13 -13.98
N ILE A 67 6.32 -34.79 -12.87
CA ILE A 67 5.65 -34.16 -11.72
C ILE A 67 6.54 -33.06 -11.14
N GLU A 68 7.81 -33.35 -10.88
CA GLU A 68 8.76 -32.40 -10.32
C GLU A 68 8.96 -31.19 -11.22
N ALA A 69 9.20 -31.41 -12.52
CA ALA A 69 9.37 -30.33 -13.50
C ALA A 69 8.11 -29.44 -13.60
N ARG A 70 6.91 -30.03 -13.46
CA ARG A 70 5.65 -29.28 -13.44
C ARG A 70 5.52 -28.44 -12.17
N LEU A 71 5.85 -29.02 -11.02
CA LEU A 71 5.80 -28.33 -9.73
C LEU A 71 6.83 -27.20 -9.64
N GLU A 72 8.00 -27.38 -10.25
CA GLU A 72 9.03 -26.34 -10.34
C GLU A 72 8.53 -25.14 -11.17
N LYS A 73 8.01 -25.39 -12.38
CA LYS A 73 7.40 -24.33 -13.22
C LYS A 73 6.26 -23.61 -12.52
N TRP A 74 5.43 -24.35 -11.78
CA TRP A 74 4.36 -23.77 -10.97
C TRP A 74 4.91 -22.90 -9.84
N ALA A 75 5.93 -23.39 -9.11
CA ALA A 75 6.55 -22.68 -8.00
C ALA A 75 7.22 -21.39 -8.47
N GLU A 76 7.90 -21.40 -9.62
CA GLU A 76 8.46 -20.21 -10.24
C GLU A 76 7.39 -19.19 -10.61
N LYS A 77 6.34 -19.61 -11.33
CA LYS A 77 5.25 -18.71 -11.73
C LYS A 77 4.60 -18.09 -10.51
N ARG A 78 4.36 -18.90 -9.47
CA ARG A 78 3.77 -18.46 -8.22
C ARG A 78 4.67 -17.48 -7.47
N ALA A 79 5.98 -17.74 -7.42
CA ALA A 79 6.94 -16.83 -6.81
C ALA A 79 6.91 -15.47 -7.52
N ARG A 80 6.99 -15.45 -8.85
CA ARG A 80 6.91 -14.21 -9.65
C ARG A 80 5.60 -13.46 -9.40
N ASP A 81 4.47 -14.16 -9.39
CA ASP A 81 3.15 -13.59 -9.10
C ASP A 81 3.06 -13.00 -7.69
N PHE A 82 3.66 -13.68 -6.70
CA PHE A 82 3.70 -13.20 -5.33
C PHE A 82 4.50 -11.89 -5.22
N TYR A 83 5.72 -11.84 -5.76
CA TYR A 83 6.55 -10.63 -5.72
C TYR A 83 5.87 -9.46 -6.42
N ARG A 84 5.29 -9.70 -7.61
CA ARG A 84 4.52 -8.69 -8.35
C ARG A 84 3.34 -8.15 -7.54
N ARG A 85 2.57 -9.02 -6.89
CA ARG A 85 1.41 -8.60 -6.07
C ARG A 85 1.84 -7.85 -4.81
N ALA A 86 2.91 -8.30 -4.16
CA ALA A 86 3.47 -7.63 -3.00
C ALA A 86 3.92 -6.20 -3.36
N GLU A 87 4.59 -6.06 -4.50
CA GLU A 87 5.04 -4.76 -5.04
C GLU A 87 3.88 -3.84 -5.41
N GLN A 88 2.90 -4.32 -6.19
CA GLN A 88 1.71 -3.53 -6.53
C GLN A 88 0.93 -3.08 -5.30
N LYS A 89 0.82 -3.95 -4.29
CA LYS A 89 0.13 -3.62 -3.05
C LYS A 89 0.92 -2.60 -2.21
N ALA A 90 2.24 -2.70 -2.20
CA ALA A 90 3.09 -1.71 -1.54
C ALA A 90 2.98 -0.33 -2.19
N LEU A 91 2.99 -0.26 -3.52
CA LEU A 91 2.78 0.99 -4.27
C LEU A 91 1.42 1.61 -3.94
N ARG A 92 0.33 0.83 -4.04
CA ARG A 92 -1.03 1.33 -3.76
C ARG A 92 -1.16 1.88 -2.34
N GLN A 93 -0.61 1.19 -1.35
CA GLN A 93 -0.68 1.63 0.05
C GLN A 93 0.19 2.86 0.31
N ALA A 94 1.36 2.98 -0.32
CA ALA A 94 2.20 4.16 -0.23
C ALA A 94 1.51 5.38 -0.86
N GLU A 95 0.89 5.21 -2.03
CA GLU A 95 0.10 6.24 -2.71
C GLU A 95 -1.11 6.68 -1.87
N GLU A 96 -1.86 5.73 -1.30
CA GLU A 96 -3.01 6.03 -0.44
C GLU A 96 -2.60 6.81 0.81
N LYS A 97 -1.48 6.44 1.44
CA LYS A 97 -0.92 7.20 2.57
C LYS A 97 -0.55 8.62 2.17
N LEU A 98 0.19 8.78 1.06
CA LEU A 98 0.58 10.10 0.57
C LEU A 98 -0.64 10.97 0.24
N ALA A 99 -1.67 10.39 -0.39
CA ALA A 99 -2.92 11.08 -0.67
C ALA A 99 -3.64 11.51 0.62
N ARG A 100 -3.65 10.65 1.65
CA ARG A 100 -4.19 11.00 2.97
C ARG A 100 -3.41 12.12 3.64
N GLU A 101 -2.09 12.13 3.54
CA GLU A 101 -1.27 13.22 4.07
C GLU A 101 -1.53 14.54 3.35
N LYS A 102 -1.62 14.54 2.02
CA LYS A 102 -2.01 15.73 1.24
C LYS A 102 -3.38 16.25 1.67
N ARG A 103 -4.39 15.37 1.82
CA ARG A 103 -5.72 15.75 2.33
C ARG A 103 -5.67 16.35 3.73
N LYS A 104 -4.83 15.80 4.63
CA LYS A 104 -4.64 16.36 5.97
C LYS A 104 -3.96 17.73 5.96
N LYS A 105 -2.99 17.94 5.06
CA LYS A 105 -2.33 19.24 4.87
C LYS A 105 -3.31 20.28 4.32
N ASN A 106 -4.05 19.95 3.27
CA ASN A 106 -5.04 20.86 2.67
C ASN A 106 -6.20 21.17 3.64
N LYS A 107 -6.56 20.25 4.54
CA LYS A 107 -7.55 20.52 5.60
C LYS A 107 -7.00 21.37 6.76
N LYS A 108 -5.67 21.57 6.82
CA LYS A 108 -4.96 22.35 7.83
C LYS A 108 -4.42 23.68 7.29
N GLU A 109 -4.55 23.96 6.00
CA GLU A 109 -4.24 25.30 5.49
C GLU A 109 -5.31 26.25 6.07
N PRO A 110 -4.91 27.28 6.84
CA PRO A 110 -5.87 28.25 7.35
C PRO A 110 -6.52 28.91 6.15
N THR A 111 -7.84 28.87 6.09
CA THR A 111 -8.57 29.68 5.12
C THR A 111 -8.35 31.16 5.47
N GLU A 112 -8.48 32.10 4.53
CA GLU A 112 -8.40 33.55 4.85
C GLU A 112 -9.36 33.93 5.99
N HIS A 113 -10.52 33.30 6.03
CA HIS A 113 -11.49 33.39 7.12
C HIS A 113 -10.95 32.91 8.49
N ASP A 114 -10.10 31.89 8.53
CA ASP A 114 -9.48 31.39 9.77
C ASP A 114 -8.37 32.33 10.27
N LEU A 115 -7.69 33.03 9.34
CA LEU A 115 -6.73 34.09 9.69
C LEU A 115 -7.45 35.31 10.26
N LEU A 116 -8.52 35.76 9.60
CA LEU A 116 -9.36 36.88 10.08
C LEU A 116 -10.01 36.57 11.44
N LEU A 117 -10.47 35.33 11.66
CA LEU A 117 -10.99 34.89 12.97
C LEU A 117 -9.92 34.88 14.06
N LYS A 118 -8.65 34.65 13.71
CA LYS A 118 -7.55 34.69 14.67
C LYS A 118 -7.18 36.14 14.99
N GLU A 119 -7.11 37.00 13.99
CA GLU A 119 -6.84 38.44 14.14
C GLU A 119 -7.94 39.12 14.97
N ALA A 120 -9.21 38.87 14.67
CA ALA A 120 -10.33 39.40 15.47
C ALA A 120 -10.34 38.90 16.93
N LYS A 121 -9.82 37.69 17.19
CA LYS A 121 -9.66 37.17 18.56
C LYS A 121 -8.48 37.78 19.29
N GLU A 122 -7.39 38.09 18.58
CA GLU A 122 -6.25 38.82 19.13
C GLU A 122 -6.64 40.27 19.44
N GLU A 123 -7.32 40.98 18.54
CA GLU A 123 -7.85 42.33 18.78
C GLU A 123 -8.86 42.39 19.93
N ALA A 124 -9.81 41.43 19.99
CA ALA A 124 -10.77 41.39 21.10
C ALA A 124 -10.11 41.08 22.45
N SER A 125 -8.99 40.33 22.42
CA SER A 125 -8.21 40.08 23.63
C SER A 125 -7.44 41.33 24.05
N GLU A 126 -6.81 42.05 23.11
CA GLU A 126 -6.07 43.30 23.39
C GLU A 126 -7.01 44.42 23.88
N GLY A 127 -8.13 44.66 23.20
CA GLY A 127 -9.12 45.65 23.62
C GLY A 127 -9.80 45.31 24.96
N GLY A 128 -9.90 44.02 25.30
CA GLY A 128 -10.34 43.57 26.63
C GLY A 128 -9.35 43.87 27.75
N TRP A 129 -8.04 43.81 27.46
CA TRP A 129 -6.99 44.19 28.41
C TRP A 129 -6.91 45.71 28.61
N GLU A 130 -7.04 46.50 27.54
CA GLU A 130 -7.06 47.97 27.66
C GLU A 130 -8.26 48.47 28.48
N ALA A 131 -9.45 47.92 28.26
CA ALA A 131 -10.63 48.26 29.05
C ALA A 131 -10.52 47.84 30.53
N LEU A 132 -9.87 46.69 30.80
CA LEU A 132 -9.60 46.22 32.16
C LEU A 132 -8.55 47.11 32.86
N GLU A 133 -7.52 47.53 32.14
CA GLU A 133 -6.45 48.39 32.65
C GLU A 133 -6.96 49.81 32.93
N GLU A 134 -7.83 50.34 32.08
CA GLU A 134 -8.49 51.63 32.30
C GLU A 134 -9.47 51.58 33.48
N ALA A 135 -10.23 50.50 33.64
CA ALA A 135 -11.08 50.28 34.82
C ALA A 135 -10.27 50.18 36.12
N MET A 136 -9.12 49.49 36.12
CA MET A 136 -8.19 49.45 37.26
C MET A 136 -7.55 50.80 37.56
N ARG A 137 -7.35 51.64 36.54
CA ARG A 137 -6.79 52.99 36.70
C ARG A 137 -7.82 53.96 37.30
N GLN A 138 -9.10 53.80 36.95
CA GLN A 138 -10.21 54.56 37.54
C GLN A 138 -10.53 54.12 38.97
N SER A 139 -10.34 52.84 39.33
CA SER A 139 -10.56 52.35 40.70
C SER A 139 -9.44 52.72 41.70
N LYS A 140 -8.37 53.38 41.24
CA LYS A 140 -7.25 53.87 42.05
C LYS A 140 -7.31 55.39 42.30
N ARG A 141 -8.37 56.06 41.85
CA ARG A 141 -8.73 57.43 42.24
C ARG A 141 -9.83 57.39 43.30
#